data_AF-A0A938I9L0-F1
#
_entry.id   AF-A0A938I9L0-F1
#
_cell.length_a   1.000
_cell.length_b   1.000
_cell.length_c   1.000
_cell.angle_alpha   90.00
_cell.angle_beta   90.00
_cell.angle_gamma   90.00
#
_symmetry.space_group_name_H-M   'P 1'
#
loop_
_entity.id
_entity.type
_entity.pdbx_description
1 polymer ?
#
loop_
_entity_poly.entity_id
_entity_poly.type
_entity_poly.pdbx_seq_one_letter_code
_entity_poly.pdbx_strand_id
1 'polypeptide(L)'
;MRMLIPAFLMWVAQSVPAFGQELVVQQPVVGTILLSTTVAVPDRGRIFLGGVSSGQSGRSRFGFGQPGSSLGWSRSSSSMSVGVTVIDLHEMDEAILSSASNQPEPGSRYSRHAAAINGSRSESPREPTRDVESLAERAAKFERLACKAEAEKHSGVAKLHWQMAAKYGSATAREKLR
;
A
#
# COMPACT_ATOMS: atom_id res chain seq x y z
N MET A 1 -7.73 32.86 -81.79
CA MET A 1 -9.16 32.60 -82.01
C MET A 1 -9.48 31.23 -81.41
N ARG A 2 -10.29 31.22 -80.35
CA ARG A 2 -10.97 30.07 -79.72
C ARG A 2 -10.09 28.98 -79.05
N MET A 3 -9.80 29.19 -77.77
CA MET A 3 -9.63 28.11 -76.79
C MET A 3 -11.00 27.47 -76.53
N LEU A 4 -11.08 26.14 -76.62
CA LEU A 4 -12.24 25.35 -76.19
C LEU A 4 -11.70 24.18 -75.38
N ILE A 5 -11.91 24.28 -74.07
CA ILE A 5 -11.73 23.22 -73.08
C ILE A 5 -12.82 22.18 -73.32
N PRO A 6 -12.51 20.88 -73.20
CA PRO A 6 -13.45 19.96 -72.61
C PRO A 6 -12.85 19.31 -71.36
N ALA A 7 -13.65 19.37 -70.31
CA ALA A 7 -13.45 18.67 -69.06
C ALA A 7 -13.39 17.16 -69.30
N PHE A 8 -12.37 16.49 -68.78
CA PHE A 8 -12.44 15.08 -68.47
C PHE A 8 -12.06 14.88 -67.01
N LEU A 9 -13.11 14.68 -66.23
CA LEU A 9 -13.14 14.38 -64.82
C LEU A 9 -12.46 13.02 -64.58
N MET A 10 -11.16 13.02 -64.29
CA MET A 10 -10.44 11.80 -63.93
C MET A 10 -10.15 11.82 -62.43
N TRP A 11 -11.18 11.47 -61.66
CA TRP A 11 -11.08 11.21 -60.23
C TRP A 11 -10.35 9.88 -60.04
N VAL A 12 -9.02 9.94 -59.96
CA VAL A 12 -8.22 8.77 -59.56
C VAL A 12 -8.39 8.60 -58.06
N ALA A 13 -9.32 7.72 -57.69
CA ALA A 13 -9.40 7.15 -56.35
C ALA A 13 -8.14 6.30 -56.12
N GLN A 14 -7.07 6.93 -55.63
CA GLN A 14 -5.93 6.23 -55.05
C GLN A 14 -6.43 5.57 -53.76
N SER A 15 -6.78 4.29 -53.85
CA SER A 15 -7.06 3.43 -52.70
C SER A 15 -5.78 3.32 -51.88
N VAL A 16 -5.71 4.04 -50.75
CA VAL A 16 -4.67 3.82 -49.74
C VAL A 16 -4.85 2.40 -49.21
N PRO A 17 -3.81 1.53 -49.20
CA PRO A 17 -3.91 0.25 -48.52
C PRO A 17 -4.06 0.53 -47.03
N ALA A 18 -5.24 0.23 -46.50
CA ALA A 18 -5.49 0.19 -45.07
C ALA A 18 -4.73 -1.01 -44.49
N PHE A 19 -3.46 -0.79 -44.13
CA PHE A 19 -2.77 -1.70 -43.23
C PHE A 19 -3.55 -1.70 -41.92
N GLY A 20 -4.28 -2.80 -41.67
CA GLY A 20 -5.02 -3.01 -40.44
C GLY A 20 -4.09 -2.76 -39.26
N GLN A 21 -4.50 -1.85 -38.38
CA GLN A 21 -3.80 -1.60 -37.13
C GLN A 21 -3.87 -2.89 -36.33
N GLU A 22 -2.76 -3.64 -36.29
CA GLU A 22 -2.61 -4.82 -35.46
C GLU A 22 -2.66 -4.35 -34.00
N LEU A 23 -3.85 -4.47 -33.40
CA LEU A 23 -4.08 -4.11 -32.02
C LEU A 23 -3.47 -5.21 -31.15
N VAL A 24 -2.20 -5.06 -30.78
CA VAL A 24 -1.51 -5.98 -29.86
C VAL A 24 -2.11 -5.77 -28.47
N VAL A 25 -3.09 -6.60 -28.12
CA VAL A 25 -3.61 -6.66 -26.75
C VAL A 25 -2.60 -7.42 -25.90
N GLN A 26 -1.74 -6.68 -25.19
CA GLN A 26 -0.88 -7.29 -24.18
C GLN A 26 -1.76 -7.67 -22.98
N GLN A 27 -2.09 -8.96 -22.88
CA GLN A 27 -2.77 -9.48 -21.71
C GLN A 27 -1.75 -9.83 -20.63
N PRO A 28 -1.94 -9.35 -19.38
CA PRO A 28 -1.11 -9.80 -18.27
C PRO A 28 -1.42 -11.26 -17.95
N VAL A 29 -0.41 -12.12 -18.05
CA VAL A 29 -0.50 -13.51 -17.59
C VAL A 29 -0.22 -13.53 -16.09
N VAL A 30 -1.26 -13.66 -15.27
CA VAL A 30 -1.13 -13.79 -13.82
C VAL A 30 -1.17 -15.27 -13.45
N GLY A 31 -0.06 -15.79 -12.91
CA GLY A 31 -0.02 -17.12 -12.31
C GLY A 31 -0.39 -17.05 -10.83
N THR A 32 -1.43 -17.76 -10.41
CA THR A 32 -1.80 -17.88 -8.99
C THR A 32 -1.61 -19.31 -8.51
N ILE A 33 -1.08 -19.47 -7.30
CA ILE A 33 -0.98 -20.76 -6.62
C ILE A 33 -1.93 -20.67 -5.42
N LEU A 34 -2.98 -21.48 -5.43
CA LEU A 34 -3.96 -21.55 -4.34
C LEU A 34 -3.83 -22.89 -3.62
N LEU A 35 -3.80 -22.84 -2.30
CA LEU A 35 -3.77 -24.02 -1.44
C LEU A 35 -4.80 -23.84 -0.31
N SER A 36 -5.85 -24.65 -0.36
CA SER A 36 -6.91 -24.67 0.67
C SER A 36 -6.79 -25.95 1.47
N THR A 37 -6.07 -25.89 2.59
CA THR A 37 -5.84 -27.05 3.47
C THR A 37 -6.08 -26.64 4.92
N THR A 38 -6.40 -27.63 5.76
CA THR A 38 -6.53 -27.45 7.21
C THR A 38 -5.43 -28.25 7.88
N VAL A 39 -4.66 -27.59 8.74
CA VAL A 39 -3.55 -28.20 9.48
C VAL A 39 -3.66 -27.87 10.95
N ALA A 40 -3.36 -28.84 11.82
CA ALA A 40 -3.25 -28.62 13.26
C ALA A 40 -1.81 -28.20 13.59
N VAL A 41 -1.61 -26.95 13.99
CA VAL A 41 -0.31 -26.37 14.33
C VAL A 41 -0.22 -26.20 15.85
N PRO A 42 0.84 -26.67 16.52
CA PRO A 42 1.02 -26.41 17.94
C PRO A 42 1.30 -24.92 18.21
N ASP A 43 1.10 -24.45 19.44
CA ASP A 43 1.43 -23.07 19.80
C ASP A 43 2.93 -22.79 19.60
N ARG A 44 3.26 -21.64 19.00
CA ARG A 44 4.58 -21.26 18.48
C ARG A 44 5.15 -22.23 17.44
N GLY A 45 4.31 -23.14 16.95
CA GLY A 45 4.64 -24.12 15.94
C GLY A 45 4.70 -23.52 14.55
N ARG A 46 5.44 -24.21 13.68
CA ARG A 46 5.47 -23.95 12.25
C ARG A 46 5.23 -25.24 11.50
N ILE A 47 4.35 -25.20 10.51
CA ILE A 47 4.09 -26.32 9.62
C ILE A 47 4.36 -25.90 8.17
N PHE A 48 5.03 -26.79 7.45
CA PHE A 48 5.21 -26.69 6.02
C PHE A 48 3.93 -27.16 5.33
N LEU A 49 3.24 -26.27 4.61
CA LEU A 49 2.01 -26.60 3.90
C LEU A 49 2.29 -27.30 2.56
N GLY A 50 3.44 -27.01 1.95
CA GLY A 50 3.82 -27.57 0.66
C GLY A 50 4.53 -26.57 -0.22
N GLY A 51 4.88 -26.98 -1.42
CA GLY A 51 5.47 -26.11 -2.42
C GLY A 51 5.36 -26.71 -3.82
N VAL A 52 5.49 -25.85 -4.82
CA VAL A 52 5.54 -26.23 -6.23
C VAL A 52 6.91 -25.89 -6.78
N SER A 53 7.50 -26.78 -7.58
CA SER A 53 8.75 -26.51 -8.28
C SER A 53 8.60 -26.79 -9.77
N SER A 54 9.03 -25.87 -10.63
CA SER A 54 9.09 -26.05 -12.07
C SER A 54 10.53 -26.19 -12.57
N GLY A 55 10.69 -26.72 -13.78
CA GLY A 55 11.95 -26.92 -14.48
C GLY A 55 11.74 -26.90 -16.01
N GLN A 56 12.43 -26.05 -16.78
CA GLN A 56 12.50 -26.02 -18.25
C GLN A 56 13.91 -26.54 -18.67
N SER A 57 14.17 -26.93 -19.95
CA SER A 57 15.47 -27.41 -20.55
C SER A 57 15.72 -27.16 -22.05
N GLY A 58 16.91 -26.89 -22.65
CA GLY A 58 18.29 -26.43 -22.38
C GLY A 58 18.98 -25.40 -23.36
N ARG A 59 19.37 -25.80 -24.60
CA ARG A 59 20.21 -25.13 -25.67
C ARG A 59 19.70 -24.93 -27.15
N SER A 60 19.80 -23.72 -27.75
CA SER A 60 19.61 -23.51 -29.20
C SER A 60 20.87 -23.35 -30.09
N ARG A 61 20.81 -23.80 -31.36
CA ARG A 61 21.83 -23.81 -32.42
C ARG A 61 21.14 -23.49 -33.74
N PHE A 62 21.71 -22.63 -34.59
CA PHE A 62 21.22 -22.34 -35.95
C PHE A 62 22.41 -22.02 -36.86
N GLY A 63 22.39 -22.44 -38.13
CA GLY A 63 23.46 -22.19 -39.11
C GLY A 63 23.11 -22.66 -40.54
N PHE A 64 23.85 -22.22 -41.56
CA PHE A 64 23.71 -22.68 -42.95
C PHE A 64 24.56 -23.94 -43.17
N GLY A 65 23.97 -25.02 -43.67
CA GLY A 65 24.66 -26.30 -43.87
C GLY A 65 24.74 -27.21 -42.64
N GLN A 66 24.25 -26.76 -41.48
CA GLN A 66 23.92 -27.62 -40.34
C GLN A 66 22.49 -27.33 -39.87
N PRO A 67 21.66 -28.35 -39.64
CA PRO A 67 20.31 -28.13 -39.13
C PRO A 67 20.37 -27.45 -37.76
N GLY A 68 19.57 -26.39 -37.56
CA GLY A 68 19.44 -25.73 -36.27
C GLY A 68 18.82 -26.66 -35.21
N SER A 69 19.27 -26.59 -33.96
CA SER A 69 18.77 -27.42 -32.86
C SER A 69 18.47 -26.56 -31.63
N SER A 70 17.23 -26.50 -31.13
CA SER A 70 16.83 -25.79 -29.89
C SER A 70 16.61 -26.71 -28.69
N LEU A 71 16.84 -26.17 -27.51
CA LEU A 71 16.78 -26.73 -26.15
C LEU A 71 16.73 -25.36 -25.33
N GLY A 72 15.91 -25.12 -24.28
CA GLY A 72 16.12 -24.04 -23.25
C GLY A 72 15.88 -24.38 -21.73
N TRP A 73 16.84 -24.33 -20.75
CA TRP A 73 16.64 -24.74 -19.30
C TRP A 73 16.08 -23.64 -18.38
N SER A 74 15.14 -23.94 -17.47
CA SER A 74 14.61 -23.07 -16.39
C SER A 74 14.35 -23.92 -15.15
N ARG A 75 14.23 -23.30 -13.97
CA ARG A 75 13.70 -23.93 -12.76
C ARG A 75 13.02 -22.85 -11.92
N SER A 76 11.89 -23.18 -11.29
CA SER A 76 11.22 -22.31 -10.30
C SER A 76 10.89 -23.14 -9.07
N SER A 77 10.78 -22.52 -7.91
CA SER A 77 10.24 -23.16 -6.72
C SER A 77 9.52 -22.13 -5.86
N SER A 78 8.34 -22.46 -5.40
CA SER A 78 7.53 -21.66 -4.48
C SER A 78 7.08 -22.56 -3.35
N SER A 79 7.10 -22.06 -2.11
CA SER A 79 6.71 -22.85 -0.95
C SER A 79 5.86 -22.03 0.02
N MET A 80 5.00 -22.72 0.75
CA MET A 80 4.05 -22.15 1.70
C MET A 80 4.28 -22.79 3.06
N SER A 81 4.30 -21.96 4.09
CA SER A 81 4.39 -22.40 5.48
C SER A 81 3.52 -21.51 6.34
N VAL A 82 2.98 -22.07 7.41
CA VAL A 82 2.16 -21.34 8.38
C VAL A 82 2.80 -21.47 9.75
N GLY A 83 2.88 -20.34 10.45
CA GLY A 83 3.26 -20.27 11.86
C GLY A 83 2.08 -19.74 12.66
N VAL A 84 1.86 -20.31 13.83
CA VAL A 84 0.80 -19.87 14.75
C VAL A 84 1.43 -19.47 16.07
N THR A 85 1.02 -18.32 16.59
CA THR A 85 1.33 -17.88 17.94
C THR A 85 0.01 -17.56 18.61
N VAL A 86 -0.33 -18.30 19.66
CA VAL A 86 -1.47 -18.00 20.52
C VAL A 86 -1.01 -16.95 21.52
N ILE A 87 -1.79 -15.88 21.63
CA ILE A 87 -1.49 -14.76 22.52
C ILE A 87 -2.33 -14.93 23.79
N ASP A 88 -1.67 -15.15 24.92
CA ASP A 88 -2.30 -15.02 26.24
C ASP A 88 -2.28 -13.55 26.66
N LEU A 89 -3.47 -12.94 26.71
CA LEU A 89 -3.62 -11.53 27.06
C LEU A 89 -3.35 -11.27 28.54
N HIS A 90 -3.55 -12.25 29.42
CA HIS A 90 -3.35 -12.06 30.85
C HIS A 90 -1.86 -12.04 31.19
N GLU A 91 -1.10 -13.01 30.69
CA GLU A 91 0.37 -13.04 30.85
C GLU A 91 1.01 -11.81 30.21
N MET A 92 0.51 -11.36 29.05
CA MET A 92 0.99 -10.13 28.43
C MET A 92 0.70 -8.88 29.25
N ASP A 93 -0.49 -8.76 29.84
CA ASP A 93 -0.84 -7.61 30.67
C ASP A 93 0.06 -7.55 31.92
N GLU A 94 0.29 -8.69 32.58
CA GLU A 94 1.24 -8.79 33.68
C GLU A 94 2.68 -8.48 33.25
N ALA A 95 3.10 -8.95 32.07
CA ALA A 95 4.40 -8.63 31.48
C ALA A 95 4.54 -7.14 31.15
N ILE A 96 3.47 -6.49 30.67
CA ILE A 96 3.45 -5.06 30.36
C ILE A 96 3.51 -4.26 31.67
N LEU A 97 2.69 -4.59 32.66
CA LEU A 97 2.68 -3.91 33.97
C LEU A 97 4.02 -4.06 34.70
N SER A 98 4.60 -5.26 34.69
CA SER A 98 5.94 -5.50 35.24
C SER A 98 7.04 -4.79 34.45
N SER A 99 6.94 -4.71 33.11
CA SER A 99 7.88 -3.96 32.28
C SER A 99 7.78 -2.44 32.48
N ALA A 100 6.58 -1.92 32.74
CA ALA A 100 6.35 -0.51 33.05
C ALA A 100 7.02 -0.12 34.38
N SER A 101 6.99 -1.01 35.37
CA SER A 101 7.73 -0.83 36.62
C SER A 101 9.26 -0.94 36.46
N ASN A 102 9.72 -1.70 35.46
CA ASN A 102 11.14 -1.92 35.14
C ASN A 102 11.64 -1.03 33.99
N GLN A 103 11.05 0.15 33.80
CA GLN A 103 11.48 1.07 32.76
C GLN A 103 13.00 1.32 32.93
N PRO A 104 13.84 0.97 31.95
CA PRO A 104 15.28 1.13 32.10
C PRO A 104 15.57 2.62 32.26
N GLU A 105 16.23 2.97 33.36
CA GLU A 105 16.73 4.32 33.64
C GLU A 105 17.24 4.98 32.35
N PRO A 106 16.78 6.19 32.02
CA PRO A 106 17.18 6.89 30.80
C PRO A 106 18.71 7.09 30.80
N GLY A 107 19.42 6.22 30.06
CA GLY A 107 20.89 6.19 30.00
C GLY A 107 21.53 4.80 30.00
N SER A 108 20.78 3.75 30.38
CA SER A 108 21.26 2.36 30.37
C SER A 108 21.73 1.89 28.99
N ARG A 109 22.80 1.08 28.93
CA ARG A 109 23.26 0.47 27.66
C ARG A 109 22.17 -0.41 27.01
N TYR A 110 21.28 -0.98 27.81
CA TYR A 110 20.14 -1.77 27.33
C TYR A 110 19.10 -0.93 26.58
N SER A 111 18.82 0.30 27.01
CA SER A 111 17.84 1.16 26.32
C SER A 111 18.34 1.63 24.95
N ARG A 112 19.65 1.90 24.81
CA ARG A 112 20.28 2.16 23.51
C ARG A 112 20.22 0.96 22.56
N HIS A 113 20.41 -0.25 23.09
CA HIS A 113 20.37 -1.47 22.28
C HIS A 113 18.93 -1.86 21.86
N ALA A 114 17.94 -1.66 22.75
CA ALA A 114 16.53 -1.84 22.43
C ALA A 114 16.04 -0.86 21.37
N ALA A 115 16.47 0.41 21.43
CA ALA A 115 16.18 1.42 20.41
C ALA A 115 16.79 1.05 19.04
N ALA A 116 17.99 0.46 19.01
CA ALA A 116 18.62 0.00 17.78
C ALA A 116 17.89 -1.19 17.13
N ILE A 117 17.40 -2.14 17.94
CA ILE A 117 16.63 -3.29 17.44
C ILE A 117 15.25 -2.84 16.92
N ASN A 118 14.54 -1.98 17.64
CA ASN A 118 13.25 -1.44 17.19
C ASN A 118 13.38 -0.49 15.98
N GLY A 119 14.55 0.15 15.81
CA GLY A 119 14.84 1.02 14.67
C GLY A 119 14.99 0.29 13.32
N SER A 120 15.31 -1.01 13.33
CA SER A 120 15.60 -1.79 12.11
C SER A 120 14.40 -2.53 11.52
N ARG A 121 13.25 -2.57 12.21
CA ARG A 121 12.05 -3.31 11.77
C ARG A 121 10.88 -2.44 11.33
N SER A 122 11.05 -1.12 11.33
CA SER A 122 9.98 -0.16 11.01
C SER A 122 10.34 0.65 9.77
N GLU A 123 10.40 -0.03 8.62
CA GLU A 123 10.32 0.63 7.31
C GLU A 123 8.92 0.42 6.74
N SER A 124 7.91 0.74 7.56
CA SER A 124 6.63 1.25 7.07
C SER A 124 6.85 2.72 6.76
N PRO A 125 6.28 3.28 5.67
CA PRO A 125 6.34 4.72 5.42
C PRO A 125 5.95 5.47 6.69
N ARG A 126 6.93 6.16 7.29
CA ARG A 126 6.68 7.02 8.44
C ARG A 126 5.74 8.11 7.96
N GLU A 127 4.48 8.07 8.42
CA GLU A 127 3.70 9.29 8.48
C GLU A 127 4.57 10.34 9.18
N PRO A 128 4.63 11.59 8.67
CA PRO A 128 5.41 12.63 9.31
C PRO A 128 4.96 12.72 10.77
N THR A 129 5.94 12.69 11.68
CA THR A 129 5.76 12.89 13.10
C THR A 129 4.76 14.01 13.31
N ARG A 130 3.53 13.66 13.74
CA ARG A 130 2.58 14.64 14.23
C ARG A 130 3.26 15.31 15.41
N ASP A 131 3.72 16.54 15.20
CA ASP A 131 4.00 17.47 16.28
C ASP A 131 2.79 17.37 17.22
N VAL A 132 3.05 17.03 18.48
CA VAL A 132 2.00 16.84 19.47
C VAL A 132 1.44 18.23 19.78
N GLU A 133 0.56 18.72 18.90
CA GLU A 133 -0.15 20.00 19.05
C GLU A 133 -0.69 20.04 20.48
N SER A 134 -0.28 21.06 21.22
CA SER A 134 -0.69 21.23 22.61
C SER A 134 -2.20 21.34 22.70
N LEU A 135 -2.78 20.96 23.86
CA LEU A 135 -4.23 21.05 24.06
C LEU A 135 -4.77 22.47 23.81
N ALA A 136 -3.97 23.49 24.12
CA ALA A 136 -4.28 24.89 23.87
C ALA A 136 -4.35 25.22 22.37
N GLU A 137 -3.42 24.74 21.56
CA GLU A 137 -3.44 24.93 20.09
C GLU A 137 -4.63 24.25 19.45
N ARG A 138 -4.98 23.04 19.94
CA ARG A 138 -6.18 22.32 19.49
C ARG A 138 -7.45 23.09 19.84
N ALA A 139 -7.54 23.64 21.05
CA ALA A 139 -8.67 24.47 21.46
C ALA A 139 -8.84 25.69 20.53
N ALA A 140 -7.75 26.44 20.30
CA ALA A 140 -7.74 27.63 19.43
C ALA A 140 -8.12 27.29 17.97
N LYS A 141 -7.71 26.12 17.47
CA LYS A 141 -8.08 25.63 16.14
C LYS A 141 -9.58 25.39 16.01
N PHE A 142 -10.19 24.75 17.01
CA PHE A 142 -11.64 24.51 17.00
C PHE A 142 -12.45 25.80 17.16
N GLU A 143 -11.96 26.79 17.90
CA GLU A 143 -12.60 28.11 17.95
C GLU A 143 -12.64 28.79 16.58
N ARG A 144 -11.53 28.76 15.83
CA ARG A 144 -11.48 29.33 14.47
C ARG A 144 -12.46 28.64 13.53
N LEU A 145 -12.56 27.32 13.61
CA LEU A 145 -13.53 26.54 12.83
C LEU A 145 -14.97 26.85 13.23
N ALA A 146 -15.24 27.03 14.53
CA ALA A 146 -16.56 27.40 15.01
C ALA A 146 -16.99 28.79 14.50
N CYS A 147 -16.12 29.79 14.60
CA CYS A 147 -16.38 31.13 14.07
C CYS A 147 -16.59 31.13 12.54
N LYS A 148 -15.83 30.32 11.81
CA LYS A 148 -16.02 30.16 10.36
C LYS A 148 -17.36 29.52 10.03
N ALA A 149 -17.75 28.47 10.75
CA ALA A 149 -19.03 27.80 10.56
C ALA A 149 -20.23 28.71 10.92
N GLU A 150 -20.09 29.59 11.92
CA GLU A 150 -21.09 30.63 12.23
C GLU A 150 -21.22 31.64 11.08
N ALA A 151 -20.10 32.09 10.50
CA ALA A 151 -20.11 33.00 9.35
C ALA A 151 -20.78 32.37 8.12
N GLU A 152 -20.60 31.07 7.93
CA GLU A 152 -21.21 30.28 6.84
C GLU A 152 -22.65 29.84 7.15
N LYS A 153 -23.24 30.27 8.28
CA LYS A 153 -24.61 29.95 8.74
C LYS A 153 -24.85 28.45 8.97
N HIS A 154 -23.79 27.67 9.21
CA HIS A 154 -23.87 26.25 9.57
C HIS A 154 -23.91 26.05 11.09
N SER A 155 -25.06 26.40 11.69
CA SER A 155 -25.27 26.43 13.14
C SER A 155 -25.02 25.08 13.85
N GLY A 156 -25.38 23.96 13.23
CA GLY A 156 -25.14 22.62 13.78
C GLY A 156 -23.65 22.26 13.88
N VAL A 157 -22.87 22.62 12.85
CA VAL A 157 -21.43 22.38 12.79
C VAL A 157 -20.68 23.32 13.74
N ALA A 158 -21.12 24.58 13.82
CA ALA A 158 -20.58 25.54 14.78
C ALA A 158 -20.72 25.05 16.22
N LYS A 159 -21.89 24.52 16.61
CA LYS A 159 -22.12 23.96 17.95
C LYS A 159 -21.17 22.81 18.28
N LEU A 160 -20.91 21.93 17.32
CA LEU A 160 -19.98 20.82 17.49
C LEU A 160 -18.55 21.32 17.70
N HIS A 161 -18.09 22.31 16.92
CA HIS A 161 -16.76 22.88 17.10
C HIS A 161 -16.61 23.64 18.42
N TRP A 162 -17.65 24.33 18.89
CA TRP A 162 -17.66 24.93 20.23
C TRP A 162 -17.57 23.88 21.34
N GLN A 163 -18.28 22.75 21.22
CA GLN A 163 -18.17 21.65 22.20
C GLN A 163 -16.77 21.05 22.24
N MET A 164 -16.14 20.88 21.08
CA MET A 164 -14.77 20.39 20.99
C MET A 164 -13.76 21.38 21.59
N ALA A 165 -13.90 22.68 21.31
CA ALA A 165 -13.06 23.71 21.93
C ALA A 165 -13.20 23.74 23.46
N ALA A 166 -14.42 23.61 23.99
CA ALA A 166 -14.68 23.55 25.43
C ALA A 166 -14.08 22.29 26.09
N LYS A 167 -14.10 21.15 25.39
CA LYS A 167 -13.47 19.89 25.81
C LYS A 167 -11.95 20.03 25.93
N TYR A 168 -11.32 20.77 25.02
CA TYR A 168 -9.88 21.03 25.04
C TYR A 168 -9.46 22.20 25.96
N GLY A 169 -10.41 22.81 26.69
CA GLY A 169 -10.12 23.76 27.76
C GLY A 169 -10.32 25.24 27.40
N SER A 170 -10.94 25.56 26.27
CA SER A 170 -11.28 26.94 25.93
C SER A 170 -12.31 27.54 26.89
N ALA A 171 -12.03 28.73 27.42
CA ALA A 171 -12.96 29.49 28.26
C ALA A 171 -14.08 30.15 27.44
N THR A 172 -13.76 30.70 26.26
CA THR A 172 -14.72 31.38 25.37
C THR A 172 -15.77 30.41 24.84
N ALA A 173 -15.35 29.16 24.56
CA ALA A 173 -16.25 28.11 24.11
C ALA A 173 -17.26 27.66 25.17
N ARG A 174 -16.86 27.65 26.44
CA ARG A 174 -17.76 27.31 27.56
C ARG A 174 -18.80 28.39 27.80
N GLU A 175 -18.43 29.65 27.60
CA GLU A 175 -19.36 30.78 27.70
C GLU A 175 -20.40 30.77 26.57
N LYS A 176 -19.98 30.49 25.33
CA LYS A 176 -20.88 30.41 24.17
C LYS A 176 -21.85 29.22 24.15
N LEU A 177 -21.58 28.19 24.95
CA LEU A 177 -22.45 27.00 25.06
C LEU A 177 -23.46 27.09 26.20
N ARG A 178 -23.39 28.14 27.02
CA ARG A 178 -24.29 28.38 28.14
C ARG A 178 -25.55 29.12 27.69
#